data_AF-A0A6I2R738-F1
#
_entry.id   AF-A0A6I2R738-F1
#
_cell.length_a   1.000
_cell.length_b   1.000
_cell.length_c   1.000
_cell.angle_alpha   90.00
_cell.angle_beta   90.00
_cell.angle_gamma   90.00
#
_symmetry.space_group_name_H-M   'P 1'
#
loop_
_entity.id
_entity.type
_entity.pdbx_description
1 polymer ?
#
loop_
_entity_poly.entity_id
_entity_poly.type
_entity_poly.pdbx_seq_one_letter_code
_entity_poly.pdbx_strand_id
1 'polypeptide(L)'
;MAEIVGIKFGQSLPPERWMEAADNLEQVFPTIARRLELMNNDGMGKQDAREFMEDAMLSLVALRFVAANASECCRFIAIPKKMEGGEQK
;
A
#
# COMPACT_ATOMS: atom_id res chain seq x y z
N MET A 1 -22.88 -19.33 29.48
CA MET A 1 -22.20 -18.20 28.83
C MET A 1 -22.01 -18.58 27.37
N ALA A 2 -22.45 -17.76 26.42
CA ALA A 2 -22.21 -18.04 25.01
C ALA A 2 -20.70 -17.93 24.73
N GLU A 3 -20.14 -18.93 24.07
CA GLU A 3 -18.73 -18.96 23.68
C GLU A 3 -18.51 -17.89 22.59
N ILE A 4 -17.69 -16.88 22.90
CA ILE A 4 -17.34 -15.85 21.92
C ILE A 4 -16.28 -16.45 20.99
N VAL A 5 -16.65 -16.69 19.74
CA VAL A 5 -15.74 -17.20 18.70
C VAL A 5 -15.21 -16.03 17.89
N GLY A 6 -13.89 -15.90 17.78
CA GLY A 6 -13.24 -14.89 16.94
C GLY A 6 -13.37 -15.24 15.46
N ILE A 7 -14.13 -14.46 14.70
CA ILE A 7 -14.30 -14.63 13.25
C ILE A 7 -13.29 -13.73 12.51
N LYS A 8 -12.43 -14.33 11.67
CA LYS A 8 -11.54 -13.59 10.76
C LYS A 8 -12.17 -13.55 9.36
N PHE A 9 -12.33 -12.34 8.80
CA PHE A 9 -12.93 -12.14 7.48
C PHE A 9 -11.90 -11.58 6.48
N GLY A 10 -12.03 -11.94 5.19
CA GLY A 10 -11.09 -11.51 4.14
C GLY A 10 -9.79 -12.32 4.06
N GLN A 11 -8.97 -12.00 3.06
CA GLN A 11 -7.67 -12.64 2.79
C GLN A 11 -6.53 -11.75 3.30
N SER A 12 -5.56 -12.32 4.02
CA SER A 12 -4.29 -11.66 4.30
C SER A 12 -3.28 -11.95 3.18
N LEU A 13 -2.28 -11.09 3.06
CA LEU A 13 -1.07 -11.41 2.29
C LEU A 13 0.01 -11.94 3.24
N PRO A 14 0.92 -12.81 2.77
CA PRO A 14 2.01 -13.31 3.60
C PRO A 14 3.05 -12.20 3.87
N PRO A 15 3.78 -12.23 4.99
CA PRO A 15 4.79 -11.23 5.35
C PRO A 15 5.80 -10.93 4.24
N GLU A 16 6.23 -11.97 3.52
CA GLU A 16 7.22 -11.89 2.45
C GLU A 16 6.73 -10.97 1.32
N ARG A 17 5.42 -10.98 1.04
CA ARG A 17 4.85 -10.13 -0.02
C ARG A 17 4.90 -8.65 0.36
N TRP A 18 4.70 -8.33 1.64
CA TRP A 18 4.81 -6.96 2.15
C TRP A 18 6.26 -6.47 2.14
N MET A 19 7.20 -7.33 2.51
CA MET A 19 8.63 -7.00 2.48
C MET A 19 9.12 -6.79 1.05
N GLU A 20 8.75 -7.67 0.12
CA GLU A 20 9.08 -7.53 -1.30
C GLU A 20 8.52 -6.22 -1.89
N ALA A 21 7.27 -5.86 -1.52
CA ALA A 21 6.69 -4.58 -1.94
C ALA A 21 7.46 -3.39 -1.37
N ALA A 22 7.86 -3.44 -0.10
CA ALA A 22 8.68 -2.40 0.53
C ALA A 22 10.00 -2.21 -0.21
N ASP A 23 10.74 -3.29 -0.48
CA ASP A 23 12.06 -3.23 -1.12
C ASP A 23 11.97 -2.74 -2.58
N ASN A 24 10.93 -3.16 -3.31
CA ASN A 24 10.70 -2.68 -4.68
C ASN A 24 10.38 -1.19 -4.71
N LEU A 25 9.57 -0.70 -3.77
CA LEU A 25 9.19 0.72 -3.71
C LEU A 25 10.35 1.61 -3.26
N GLU A 26 11.14 1.17 -2.26
CA GLU A 26 12.34 1.88 -1.78
C GLU A 26 13.33 2.16 -2.93
N GLN A 27 13.51 1.21 -3.85
CA GLN A 27 14.37 1.39 -5.02
C GLN A 27 13.86 2.45 -6.01
N VAL A 28 12.54 2.60 -6.13
CA VAL A 28 11.92 3.48 -7.13
C VAL A 28 11.75 4.91 -6.62
N PHE A 29 11.57 5.12 -5.32
CA PHE A 29 11.31 6.44 -4.75
C PHE A 29 12.34 7.53 -5.14
N PRO A 30 13.67 7.31 -5.07
CA PRO A 30 14.63 8.34 -5.45
C PRO A 30 14.52 8.77 -6.91
N THR A 31 14.12 7.85 -7.79
CA THR A 31 13.95 8.14 -9.22
C THR A 31 12.71 9.00 -9.45
N ILE A 32 11.62 8.75 -8.72
CA ILE A 32 10.42 9.58 -8.77
C ILE A 32 10.72 10.98 -8.19
N ALA A 33 11.37 11.05 -7.02
CA ALA A 33 11.75 12.31 -6.40
C ALA A 33 12.61 13.17 -7.34
N ARG A 34 13.63 12.58 -7.97
CA ARG A 34 14.46 13.26 -8.96
C ARG A 34 13.65 13.75 -10.16
N ARG A 35 12.66 12.97 -10.61
CA ARG A 35 11.78 13.38 -11.72
C ARG A 35 10.93 14.59 -11.34
N LEU A 36 10.39 14.64 -10.13
CA LEU A 36 9.66 15.80 -9.61
C LEU A 36 10.55 17.04 -9.56
N GLU A 37 11.79 16.88 -9.07
CA GLU A 37 12.77 17.97 -9.05
C GLU A 37 13.11 18.50 -10.46
N LEU A 38 13.12 17.65 -11.48
CA LEU A 38 13.39 18.06 -12.87
C LEU A 38 12.18 18.66 -13.59
N MET A 39 10.96 18.23 -13.26
CA MET A 39 9.75 18.70 -13.93
C MET A 39 9.44 20.16 -13.58
N ASN A 40 9.75 20.61 -12.36
CA ASN A 40 9.89 22.01 -11.87
C ASN A 40 9.24 23.17 -12.65
N ASN A 41 8.04 22.99 -13.20
CA ASN A 41 7.41 23.95 -14.11
C ASN A 41 6.96 25.22 -13.39
N ASP A 42 6.70 25.11 -12.09
CA ASP A 42 6.25 26.16 -11.18
C ASP A 42 7.34 26.65 -10.20
N GLY A 43 8.57 26.11 -10.31
CA GLY A 43 9.67 26.43 -9.40
C GLY A 43 9.66 25.65 -8.07
N MET A 44 8.72 24.72 -7.87
CA MET A 44 8.52 23.99 -6.62
C MET A 44 9.13 22.57 -6.62
N GLY A 45 9.80 22.14 -7.68
CA GLY A 45 10.26 20.76 -7.86
C GLY A 45 11.13 20.21 -6.73
N LYS A 46 11.93 21.06 -6.05
CA LYS A 46 12.69 20.65 -4.86
C LYS A 46 11.80 20.37 -3.65
N GLN A 47 10.75 21.17 -3.48
CA GLN A 47 9.76 20.96 -2.44
C GLN A 47 8.94 19.71 -2.75
N ASP A 48 8.46 19.56 -3.98
CA ASP A 48 7.70 18.38 -4.41
C ASP A 48 8.49 17.08 -4.21
N ALA A 49 9.77 17.08 -4.59
CA ALA A 49 10.65 15.94 -4.41
C ALA A 49 10.84 15.58 -2.92
N ARG A 50 10.96 16.60 -2.05
CA ARG A 50 11.12 16.41 -0.60
C ARG A 50 9.84 15.87 0.02
N GLU A 51 8.71 16.51 -0.23
CA GLU A 51 7.39 16.09 0.29
C GLU A 51 7.05 14.66 -0.16
N PHE A 52 7.32 14.34 -1.43
CA PHE A 52 7.19 12.98 -1.93
C PHE A 52 8.07 11.99 -1.16
N MET A 53 9.34 12.31 -0.89
CA MET A 53 10.23 11.42 -0.15
C MET A 53 9.77 11.22 1.31
N GLU A 54 9.22 12.26 1.95
CA GLU A 54 8.67 12.15 3.31
C GLU A 54 7.50 11.16 3.35
N ASP A 55 6.53 11.29 2.44
CA ASP A 55 5.38 10.38 2.33
C ASP A 55 5.78 8.96 1.92
N ALA A 56 6.75 8.86 1.00
CA ALA A 56 7.28 7.59 0.52
C ALA A 56 7.99 6.80 1.63
N MET A 57 8.80 7.48 2.45
CA MET A 57 9.47 6.86 3.59
C MET A 57 8.47 6.44 4.68
N LEU A 58 7.44 7.25 4.94
CA LEU A 58 6.35 6.87 5.85
C LEU A 58 5.65 5.60 5.37
N SER A 59 5.34 5.52 4.07
CA SER A 59 4.73 4.34 3.44
C SER A 59 5.63 3.11 3.55
N LEU A 60 6.94 3.27 3.36
CA LEU A 60 7.92 2.18 3.50
C LEU A 60 7.92 1.61 4.92
N VAL A 61 7.93 2.47 5.93
CA VAL A 61 7.87 2.06 7.34
C VAL A 61 6.57 1.32 7.63
N ALA A 62 5.43 1.78 7.10
CA ALA A 62 4.16 1.11 7.26
C ALA A 62 4.17 -0.30 6.64
N LEU A 63 4.71 -0.46 5.42
CA LEU A 63 4.82 -1.76 4.76
C LEU A 63 5.71 -2.73 5.56
N ARG A 64 6.88 -2.27 6.02
CA ARG A 64 7.80 -3.07 6.85
C ARG A 64 7.18 -3.42 8.21
N PHE A 65 6.41 -2.50 8.81
CA PHE A 65 5.68 -2.76 10.04
C PHE A 65 4.61 -3.85 9.85
N VAL A 66 3.82 -3.77 8.77
CA VAL A 66 2.81 -4.79 8.46
C VAL A 66 3.47 -6.15 8.25
N ALA A 67 4.55 -6.21 7.46
CA ALA A 67 5.32 -7.43 7.25
C ALA A 67 5.74 -8.08 8.59
N ALA A 68 6.33 -7.28 9.49
CA ALA A 68 6.89 -7.79 10.75
C ALA A 68 5.84 -8.09 11.84
N ASN A 69 4.72 -7.36 11.87
CA ASN A 69 3.86 -7.34 13.06
C ASN A 69 2.37 -7.56 12.78
N ALA A 70 1.88 -7.29 11.57
CA ALA A 70 0.43 -7.16 11.33
C ALA A 70 -0.07 -7.82 10.05
N SER A 71 0.73 -8.67 9.39
CA SER A 71 0.37 -9.30 8.11
C SER A 71 -0.96 -10.04 8.19
N GLU A 72 -1.20 -10.78 9.27
CA GLU A 72 -2.44 -11.54 9.51
C GLU A 72 -3.65 -10.66 9.85
N CYS A 73 -3.39 -9.43 10.32
CA CYS A 73 -4.39 -8.44 10.72
C CYS A 73 -4.79 -7.52 9.55
N CYS A 74 -3.92 -7.31 8.58
CA CYS A 74 -4.21 -6.56 7.37
C CYS A 74 -4.94 -7.46 6.35
N ARG A 75 -6.27 -7.44 6.40
CA ARG A 75 -7.12 -8.33 5.59
C ARG A 75 -7.89 -7.55 4.52
N PHE A 76 -7.91 -8.11 3.32
CA PHE A 76 -8.59 -7.54 2.16
C PHE A 76 -9.85 -8.33 1.84
N ILE A 77 -10.89 -7.61 1.46
CA ILE A 77 -12.15 -8.19 0.99
C ILE A 77 -12.25 -7.82 -0.49
N ALA A 78 -12.21 -8.82 -1.36
CA ALA A 78 -12.48 -8.59 -2.77
C ALA A 78 -13.96 -8.19 -2.92
N ILE A 79 -14.21 -6.96 -3.35
CA ILE A 79 -15.56 -6.52 -3.69
C ILE A 79 -15.85 -7.08 -5.09
N PRO A 80 -16.84 -7.97 -5.27
CA PRO A 80 -17.20 -8.47 -6.59
C PRO A 80 -17.60 -7.29 -7.47
N LYS A 81 -17.09 -7.26 -8.70
CA LYS A 81 -17.54 -6.27 -9.68
C LYS A 81 -19.05 -6.41 -9.84
N LYS A 82 -19.78 -5.29 -9.72
CA LYS A 82 -21.20 -5.22 -10.07
C LYS A 82 -21.32 -5.74 -11.51
N MET A 83 -22.02 -6.85 -11.71
CA MET A 83 -22.39 -7.27 -13.06
C MET A 83 -23.30 -6.17 -13.61
N GLU A 84 -22.80 -5.35 -14.53
CA GLU A 84 -23.66 -4.53 -15.37
C GLU A 84 -24.38 -5.48 -16.32
N GLY A 85 -25.62 -5.82 -15.99
CA GLY A 85 -26.48 -6.67 -16.82
C GLY A 85 -26.96 -7.90 -16.08
N GLY A 86 -28.09 -7.75 -15.38
CA GLY A 86 -28.91 -8.91 -15.07
C GLY A 86 -29.53 -9.42 -16.36
N GLU A 87 -29.05 -10.55 -16.85
CA GLU A 87 -29.92 -11.51 -17.52
C GLU A 87 -29.93 -12.76 -16.65
N GLN A 88 -31.04 -12.92 -15.92
CA GLN A 88 -31.47 -14.23 -15.46
C GLN A 88 -31.86 -15.03 -16.70
N LYS A 89 -31.15 -16.12 -16.96
CA LYS A 89 -31.70 -17.28 -17.65
C LYS A 89 -31.34 -18.53 -16.87
#